data_AF-A0A962ML53-F1
#
_entry.id   AF-A0A962ML53-F1
#
_cell.length_a   1.000
_cell.length_b   1.000
_cell.length_c   1.000
_cell.angle_alpha   90.00
_cell.angle_beta   90.00
_cell.angle_gamma   90.00
#
_symmetry.space_group_name_H-M   'P 1'
#
loop_
_entity.id
_entity.type
_entity.pdbx_description
1 polymer ?
#
loop_
_entity_poly.entity_id
_entity_poly.type
_entity_poly.pdbx_seq_one_letter_code
_entity_poly.pdbx_strand_id
1 'polypeptide(L)'
;EKAIARDAEYLRADKRALRRVMLGGSESLLSLSARDVRVVLNQPELVRRDLPTVIWQYRNEVCVLDVYFTVADGVKKVSEAPVAHYEVRARQKGVRDEDVQEECLESLVRANAEARFARLDGFYKSN
;
A
#
# COMPACT_ATOMS: atom_id res chain seq x y z
N GLU A 1 -23.49 -0.30 -19.28
CA GLU A 1 -22.22 0.47 -19.36
C GLU A 1 -22.10 1.65 -18.40
N LYS A 2 -23.07 2.57 -18.29
CA LYS A 2 -22.92 3.80 -17.47
C LYS A 2 -22.60 3.59 -15.98
N ALA A 3 -23.16 2.56 -15.33
CA ALA A 3 -22.89 2.28 -13.91
C ALA A 3 -21.43 1.84 -13.66
N ILE A 4 -20.90 0.97 -14.52
CA ILE A 4 -19.51 0.46 -14.43
C ILE A 4 -18.50 1.60 -14.62
N ALA A 5 -18.76 2.51 -15.57
CA ALA A 5 -17.90 3.66 -15.80
C ALA A 5 -17.85 4.61 -14.59
N ARG A 6 -19.02 4.83 -13.95
CA ARG A 6 -19.14 5.68 -12.77
C ARG A 6 -18.44 5.07 -11.56
N ASP A 7 -18.62 3.77 -11.31
CA ASP A 7 -17.94 3.06 -10.21
C ASP A 7 -16.42 3.08 -10.41
N ALA A 8 -15.94 2.94 -11.65
CA ALA A 8 -14.53 3.05 -11.97
C ALA A 8 -13.97 4.46 -11.74
N GLU A 9 -14.76 5.50 -11.98
CA GLU A 9 -14.39 6.89 -11.71
C GLU A 9 -14.30 7.19 -10.21
N TYR A 10 -15.28 6.74 -9.42
CA TYR A 10 -15.25 6.83 -7.96
C TYR A 10 -14.02 6.12 -7.38
N LEU A 11 -13.77 4.87 -7.79
CA LEU A 11 -12.59 4.13 -7.35
C LEU A 11 -11.26 4.82 -7.73
N ARG A 12 -11.21 5.54 -8.86
CA ARG A 12 -10.04 6.33 -9.28
C ARG A 12 -9.88 7.59 -8.43
N ALA A 13 -10.97 8.30 -8.13
CA ALA A 13 -10.97 9.48 -7.28
C ALA A 13 -10.52 9.12 -5.85
N ASP A 14 -11.07 8.03 -5.31
CA ASP A 14 -10.72 7.50 -3.98
C ASP A 14 -9.26 7.10 -3.93
N LYS A 15 -8.76 6.36 -4.93
CA LYS A 15 -7.34 5.97 -4.99
C LYS A 15 -6.41 7.18 -5.07
N ARG A 16 -6.78 8.26 -5.78
CA ARG A 16 -5.99 9.50 -5.81
C ARG A 16 -5.98 10.22 -4.45
N ALA A 17 -7.11 10.24 -3.75
CA ALA A 17 -7.18 10.79 -2.40
C ALA A 17 -6.31 9.97 -1.42
N LEU A 18 -6.44 8.64 -1.43
CA LEU A 18 -5.65 7.75 -0.57
C LEU A 18 -4.14 7.86 -0.82
N ARG A 19 -3.72 8.04 -2.08
CA ARG A 19 -2.31 8.32 -2.39
C ARG A 19 -1.81 9.61 -1.76
N ARG A 20 -2.61 10.69 -1.80
CA ARG A 20 -2.24 11.95 -1.17
C ARG A 20 -2.12 11.82 0.35
N VAL A 21 -3.02 11.05 0.97
CA VAL A 21 -2.94 10.74 2.40
C VAL A 21 -1.67 9.94 2.68
N MET A 22 -1.41 8.85 1.96
CA MET A 22 -0.22 8.02 2.18
C MET A 22 1.11 8.78 2.00
N LEU A 23 1.16 9.76 1.09
CA LEU A 23 2.34 10.61 0.85
C LEU A 23 2.35 11.89 1.70
N GLY A 24 1.34 12.10 2.56
CA GLY A 24 1.16 13.33 3.34
C GLY A 24 2.00 13.41 4.62
N GLY A 25 2.94 12.48 4.82
CA GLY A 25 3.82 12.42 5.99
C GLY A 25 3.56 11.21 6.90
N SER A 26 4.40 11.06 7.93
CA SER A 26 4.44 9.88 8.82
C SER A 26 3.09 9.55 9.47
N GLU A 27 2.43 10.56 10.03
CA GLU A 27 1.15 10.40 10.74
C GLU A 27 -0.01 10.04 9.81
N SER A 28 0.10 10.38 8.52
CA SER A 28 -1.00 10.19 7.58
C SER A 28 -1.22 8.72 7.26
N LEU A 29 -0.17 7.89 7.27
CA LEU A 29 -0.28 6.44 7.06
C LEU A 29 -1.06 5.75 8.18
N LEU A 30 -0.95 6.25 9.42
CA LEU A 30 -1.67 5.74 10.59
C LEU A 30 -3.20 5.94 10.49
N SER A 31 -3.65 6.89 9.68
CA SER A 31 -5.08 7.13 9.46
C SER A 31 -5.75 6.14 8.49
N LEU A 32 -4.96 5.29 7.81
CA LEU A 32 -5.45 4.38 6.79
C LEU A 32 -5.90 3.04 7.35
N SER A 33 -6.85 2.39 6.69
CA SER A 33 -7.17 0.99 6.91
C SER A 33 -6.29 0.06 6.07
N ALA A 34 -6.22 -1.22 6.43
CA ALA A 34 -5.54 -2.21 5.59
C ALA A 34 -6.14 -2.29 4.16
N ARG A 35 -7.45 -2.05 4.01
CA ARG A 35 -8.08 -1.94 2.68
C ARG A 35 -7.48 -0.78 1.89
N ASP A 36 -7.34 0.39 2.50
CA ASP A 36 -6.80 1.58 1.85
C ASP A 36 -5.34 1.39 1.43
N VAL A 37 -4.53 0.83 2.34
CA VAL A 37 -3.14 0.46 2.05
C VAL A 37 -3.07 -0.45 0.82
N ARG A 38 -3.93 -1.48 0.75
CA ARG A 38 -4.01 -2.39 -0.40
C ARG A 38 -4.52 -1.73 -1.68
N VAL A 39 -5.43 -0.75 -1.60
CA VAL A 39 -5.89 0.02 -2.77
C VAL A 39 -4.74 0.81 -3.39
N VAL A 40 -3.85 1.35 -2.55
CA VAL A 40 -2.72 2.15 -2.99
C VAL A 40 -1.55 1.28 -3.44
N LEU A 41 -1.11 0.34 -2.60
CA LEU A 41 0.11 -0.46 -2.73
C LEU A 41 -0.10 -1.87 -3.30
N ASN A 42 -1.32 -2.21 -3.70
CA ASN A 42 -1.69 -3.57 -4.12
C ASN A 42 -1.41 -4.63 -3.03
N GLN A 43 -1.26 -5.89 -3.44
CA GLN A 43 -1.02 -6.99 -2.50
C GLN A 43 0.41 -6.94 -1.98
N PRO A 44 0.63 -7.17 -0.66
CA PRO A 44 1.97 -7.26 -0.10
C PRO A 44 2.68 -8.53 -0.58
N GLU A 45 4.02 -8.50 -0.64
CA GLU A 45 4.82 -9.69 -0.96
C GLU A 45 4.87 -10.69 0.18
N LEU A 46 4.66 -10.24 1.43
CA LEU A 46 4.63 -11.11 2.60
C LEU A 46 3.55 -10.63 3.58
N VAL A 47 2.82 -11.61 4.13
CA VAL A 47 1.84 -11.42 5.21
C VAL A 47 2.22 -12.31 6.37
N ARG A 48 2.57 -11.72 7.51
CA ARG A 48 2.80 -12.42 8.78
C ARG A 48 1.60 -12.23 9.71
N ARG A 49 1.20 -13.28 10.41
CA ARG A 49 0.04 -13.28 11.33
C ARG A 49 0.50 -13.72 12.70
N ASP A 50 0.69 -12.75 13.57
CA ASP A 50 1.13 -12.92 14.96
C ASP A 50 0.01 -12.37 15.86
N LEU A 51 -1.14 -13.06 15.88
CA LEU A 51 -2.37 -12.53 16.48
C LEU A 51 -2.14 -11.97 17.90
N PRO A 52 -2.71 -10.79 18.24
CA PRO A 52 -3.70 -10.02 17.46
C PRO A 52 -3.09 -9.14 16.36
N THR A 53 -1.79 -9.24 16.09
CA THR A 53 -1.11 -8.40 15.11
C THR A 53 -1.01 -9.12 13.76
N VAL A 54 -1.27 -8.38 12.68
CA VAL A 54 -1.01 -8.82 11.31
C VAL A 54 -0.08 -7.82 10.66
N ILE A 55 0.94 -8.32 9.99
CA ILE A 55 2.01 -7.50 9.42
C ILE A 55 2.06 -7.75 7.93
N TRP A 56 1.98 -6.69 7.15
CA TRP A 56 2.15 -6.73 5.71
C TRP A 56 3.47 -6.07 5.35
N GLN A 57 4.29 -6.78 4.60
CA GLN A 57 5.56 -6.26 4.12
C GLN A 57 5.45 -5.94 2.63
N TYR A 58 5.82 -4.72 2.28
CA TYR A 58 5.98 -4.20 0.94
C TYR A 58 7.47 -4.00 0.66
N ARG A 59 7.96 -4.34 -0.53
CA ARG A 59 9.38 -4.13 -0.86
C ARG A 59 9.60 -3.67 -2.29
N ASN A 60 10.63 -2.86 -2.48
CA ASN A 60 11.19 -2.53 -3.79
C ASN A 60 12.70 -2.39 -3.67
N GLU A 61 13.37 -1.77 -4.65
CA GLU A 61 14.84 -1.58 -4.59
C GLU A 61 15.28 -0.52 -3.59
N VAL A 62 14.39 0.40 -3.20
CA VAL A 62 14.70 1.48 -2.26
C VAL A 62 14.62 0.99 -0.82
N CYS A 63 13.54 0.31 -0.46
CA CYS A 63 13.21 0.03 0.93
C CYS A 63 12.39 -1.24 1.12
N VAL A 64 12.20 -1.57 2.39
CA VAL A 64 11.14 -2.45 2.89
C VAL A 64 10.22 -1.62 3.79
N LEU A 65 8.92 -1.74 3.59
CA LEU A 65 7.88 -1.14 4.44
C LEU A 65 7.10 -2.27 5.13
N ASP A 66 7.15 -2.32 6.45
CA ASP A 66 6.29 -3.17 7.27
C ASP A 66 5.11 -2.36 7.81
N VAL A 67 3.88 -2.83 7.58
CA VAL A 67 2.66 -2.19 8.06
C VAL A 67 1.97 -3.12 9.04
N TYR A 68 1.76 -2.64 10.26
CA TYR A 68 1.21 -3.40 11.37
C TYR A 68 -0.27 -3.07 11.54
N PHE A 69 -1.10 -4.10 11.67
CA PHE A 69 -2.53 -3.99 11.91
C PHE A 69 -2.90 -4.75 13.17
N THR A 70 -3.77 -4.19 13.98
CA THR A 70 -4.33 -4.88 15.16
C THR A 70 -5.73 -5.38 14.84
N VAL A 71 -5.90 -6.70 14.81
CA VAL A 71 -7.19 -7.37 14.73
C VAL A 71 -7.63 -7.77 16.14
N ALA A 72 -8.09 -6.78 16.89
CA ALA A 72 -8.73 -6.95 18.21
C ALA A 72 -10.17 -6.37 18.18
N ASP A 73 -10.96 -6.76 19.17
CA ASP A 73 -12.32 -6.28 19.53
C ASP A 73 -13.12 -5.54 18.44
N GLY A 74 -14.12 -6.22 17.89
CA GLY A 74 -15.06 -5.65 16.91
C GLY A 74 -14.56 -5.65 15.46
N VAL A 75 -13.25 -5.79 15.22
CA VAL A 75 -12.69 -5.93 13.86
C VAL A 75 -12.80 -7.38 13.38
N LYS A 76 -13.76 -7.66 12.49
CA LYS A 76 -14.00 -9.02 11.97
C LYS A 76 -12.98 -9.45 10.89
N LYS A 77 -12.33 -8.49 10.23
CA LYS A 77 -11.40 -8.73 9.11
C LYS A 77 -10.23 -7.77 9.15
N VAL A 78 -9.03 -8.25 8.85
CA VAL A 78 -7.82 -7.42 8.72
C VAL A 78 -8.05 -6.25 7.76
N SER A 79 -8.82 -6.44 6.70
CA SER A 79 -9.14 -5.37 5.73
C SER A 79 -9.79 -4.13 6.34
N GLU A 80 -10.41 -4.26 7.52
CA GLU A 80 -11.09 -3.18 8.24
C GLU A 80 -10.23 -2.64 9.40
N ALA A 81 -9.11 -3.29 9.71
CA ALA A 81 -8.21 -2.85 10.76
C ALA A 81 -7.47 -1.56 10.35
N PRO A 82 -7.37 -0.55 11.24
CA PRO A 82 -6.51 0.60 11.01
C PRO A 82 -5.04 0.19 11.08
N VAL A 83 -4.17 0.98 10.44
CA VAL A 83 -2.72 0.89 10.66
C VAL A 83 -2.44 1.23 12.12
N ALA A 84 -1.85 0.30 12.84
CA ALA A 84 -1.43 0.48 14.23
C ALA A 84 -0.01 1.07 14.32
N HIS A 85 0.86 0.67 13.39
CA HIS A 85 2.24 1.13 13.29
C HIS A 85 2.78 0.83 11.89
N TYR A 86 3.91 1.45 11.53
CA TYR A 86 4.67 1.08 10.34
C TYR A 86 6.16 1.32 10.56
N GLU A 87 6.98 0.54 9.86
CA GLU A 87 8.43 0.67 9.87
C GLU A 87 8.95 0.72 8.44
N VAL A 88 9.88 1.63 8.18
CA VAL A 88 10.63 1.68 6.91
C VAL A 88 12.05 1.22 7.19
N ARG A 89 12.57 0.36 6.33
CA ARG A 89 13.94 -0.15 6.40
C ARG A 89 14.66 0.11 5.08
N ALA A 90 15.80 0.78 5.13
CA ALA A 90 16.64 1.01 3.97
C ALA A 90 17.20 -0.32 3.44
N ARG A 91 17.22 -0.49 2.12
CA ARG A 91 17.91 -1.66 1.50
C ARG A 91 19.38 -1.38 1.20
N GLN A 92 19.74 -0.11 1.08
CA GLN A 92 21.11 0.29 0.79
C GLN A 92 21.96 0.31 2.06
N LYS A 93 23.14 -0.34 1.99
CA LYS A 93 24.10 -0.35 3.09
C LYS A 93 24.60 1.06 3.39
N GLY A 94 24.60 1.42 4.67
CA GLY A 94 25.11 2.71 5.16
C GLY A 94 24.11 3.87 5.04
N VAL A 95 22.90 3.61 4.58
CA VAL A 95 21.78 4.56 4.60
C VAL A 95 20.94 4.26 5.85
N ARG A 96 20.51 5.30 6.56
CA ARG A 96 19.65 5.15 7.74
C ARG A 96 18.18 5.05 7.31
N ASP A 97 17.39 4.40 8.13
CA ASP A 97 15.97 4.15 7.87
C ASP A 97 15.16 5.45 7.80
N GLU A 98 15.52 6.45 8.61
CA GLU A 98 14.84 7.75 8.62
C GLU A 98 15.11 8.55 7.35
N ASP A 99 16.28 8.37 6.73
CA ASP A 99 16.69 9.11 5.54
C ASP A 99 15.94 8.64 4.27
N VAL A 100 15.36 7.43 4.29
CA VAL A 100 14.63 6.85 3.14
C VAL A 100 13.13 6.84 3.33
N GLN A 101 12.61 7.33 4.46
CA GLN A 101 11.21 7.15 4.82
C GLN A 101 10.25 7.72 3.77
N GLU A 102 10.48 8.94 3.32
CA GLU A 102 9.65 9.61 2.31
C GLU A 102 9.83 8.97 0.92
N GLU A 103 11.08 8.78 0.49
CA GLU A 103 11.41 8.17 -0.81
C GLU A 103 10.85 6.74 -0.92
N CYS A 104 10.83 5.99 0.19
CA CYS A 104 10.28 4.65 0.26
C CYS A 104 8.80 4.63 -0.12
N LEU A 105 7.99 5.48 0.51
CA LEU A 105 6.55 5.55 0.25
C LEU A 105 6.28 6.03 -1.18
N GLU A 106 7.01 7.05 -1.64
CA GLU A 106 6.91 7.54 -3.02
C GLU A 106 7.21 6.45 -4.04
N SER A 107 8.32 5.74 -3.84
CA SER A 107 8.78 4.67 -4.73
C SER A 107 7.80 3.50 -4.76
N LEU A 108 7.24 3.10 -3.60
CA LEU A 108 6.23 2.05 -3.51
C LEU A 108 4.90 2.46 -4.19
N VAL A 109 4.45 3.70 -4.00
CA VAL A 109 3.24 4.23 -4.65
C VAL A 109 3.41 4.30 -6.17
N ARG A 110 4.59 4.73 -6.64
CA ARG A 110 4.93 4.84 -8.05
C ARG A 110 5.04 3.48 -8.72
N ALA A 111 5.78 2.53 -8.15
CA ALA A 111 5.94 1.17 -8.69
C ALA A 111 4.58 0.49 -8.90
N ASN A 112 3.64 0.72 -7.98
CA ASN A 112 2.28 0.18 -8.08
C ASN A 112 1.38 0.91 -9.08
N ALA A 113 1.72 2.13 -9.48
CA ALA A 113 1.09 2.81 -10.61
C ALA A 113 1.54 2.18 -11.95
N GLU A 114 2.85 1.92 -12.08
CA GLU A 114 3.49 1.42 -13.30
C GLU A 114 3.13 -0.05 -13.58
N ALA A 115 3.08 -0.90 -12.53
CA ALA A 115 2.67 -2.31 -12.65
C ALA A 115 1.26 -2.52 -13.24
N ARG A 116 0.39 -1.49 -13.19
CA ARG A 116 -0.94 -1.53 -13.80
C ARG A 116 -0.90 -1.40 -15.33
N PHE A 117 0.10 -0.71 -15.88
CA PHE A 117 0.24 -0.52 -17.33
C PHE A 117 0.83 -1.77 -18.00
N ALA A 118 1.82 -2.41 -17.38
CA ALA A 118 2.41 -3.65 -17.91
C ALA A 118 1.41 -4.83 -18.04
N ARG A 119 0.36 -4.88 -17.19
CA ARG A 119 -0.70 -5.90 -17.31
C ARG A 119 -1.68 -5.65 -18.45
N LEU A 120 -1.80 -4.42 -18.96
CA LEU A 120 -2.68 -4.12 -20.10
C LEU A 120 -2.01 -4.49 -21.43
N ASP A 121 -0.69 -4.34 -21.53
CA ASP A 121 0.08 -4.68 -22.74
C ASP A 121 0.21 -6.20 -22.97
N GLY A 122 0.09 -7.00 -21.91
CA GLY A 122 0.14 -8.46 -22.00
C GLY A 122 -1.08 -9.13 -22.66
N PHE A 123 -2.18 -8.40 -22.88
CA PHE A 123 -3.40 -8.93 -23.50
C PHE A 123 -3.54 -8.66 -25.01
N TYR A 124 -2.60 -7.93 -25.63
CA TYR A 124 -2.68 -7.53 -27.05
C TYR A 124 -1.77 -8.33 -28.01
N LYS A 125 -1.43 -9.58 -27.64
CA LYS A 125 -0.84 -10.56 -28.57
C LYS A 125 -1.55 -11.90 -28.45
N SER A 126 -2.60 -12.07 -29.24
CA SER A 126 -2.99 -13.39 -29.76
C SER A 126 -3.18 -13.20 -31.26
N ASN A 127 -2.32 -13.90 -31.99
CA ASN A 127 -2.32 -14.04 -33.44
C ASN A 127 -3.39 -15.06 -33.84
#